data_AF-A0A7I8D2G5-F1
#
_entry.id   AF-A0A7I8D2G5-F1
#
_cell.length_a   1.000
_cell.length_b   1.000
_cell.length_c   1.000
_cell.angle_alpha   90.00
_cell.angle_beta   90.00
_cell.angle_gamma   90.00
#
_symmetry.space_group_name_H-M   'P 1'
#
loop_
_entity.id
_entity.type
_entity.pdbx_description
1 polymer ?
#
loop_
_entity_poly.entity_id
_entity_poly.type
_entity_poly.pdbx_seq_one_letter_code
_entity_poly.pdbx_strand_id
1 'polypeptide(L)'
;MKKIFSIFVLLVVVTTLGYLSVSANELDMERVEEEYHGAAKAISIAADSKGNVALYFDDDVINVYHPDGTFFYGLKLDVASYVCDFDSEDNLIVFATRTDYIYYFNSKGECVKQVYKDDFMDPGALDKYYRERMSLREIDEDGFQYILEASYGKTKLIQQMDDGSERVLYETEGSTVIGKTIFGGVIAILFISLFGLGIFQVYRFYKNSRNKKDSADIFSR
;
A
#
# COMPACT_ATOMS: atom_id res chain seq x y z
N MET A 1 -48.98 9.81 -33.92
CA MET A 1 -48.03 8.71 -33.63
C MET A 1 -46.56 9.03 -33.94
N LYS A 2 -46.23 9.76 -35.02
CA LYS A 2 -44.82 10.12 -35.35
C LYS A 2 -44.05 10.90 -34.26
N LYS A 3 -44.71 11.75 -33.46
CA LYS A 3 -44.06 12.56 -32.42
C LYS A 3 -43.62 11.77 -31.18
N ILE A 4 -44.29 10.65 -30.87
CA ILE A 4 -43.96 9.81 -29.70
C ILE A 4 -42.73 8.94 -29.99
N PHE A 5 -42.58 8.50 -31.24
CA PHE A 5 -41.44 7.69 -31.67
C PHE A 5 -40.11 8.47 -31.62
N SER A 6 -40.11 9.75 -31.99
CA SER A 6 -38.91 10.61 -31.91
C SER A 6 -38.43 10.87 -30.48
N ILE A 7 -39.35 10.95 -29.51
CA ILE A 7 -38.98 11.16 -28.10
C ILE A 7 -38.34 9.90 -27.53
N PHE A 8 -38.85 8.72 -27.91
CA PHE A 8 -38.30 7.44 -27.45
C PHE A 8 -36.90 7.16 -28.02
N VAL A 9 -36.66 7.49 -29.29
CA VAL A 9 -35.33 7.35 -29.91
C VAL A 9 -34.33 8.34 -29.31
N LEU A 10 -34.74 9.58 -29.00
CA LEU A 10 -33.88 10.56 -28.33
C LEU A 10 -33.50 10.11 -26.91
N LEU A 11 -34.46 9.53 -26.16
CA LEU A 11 -34.22 9.03 -24.81
C LEU A 11 -33.22 7.86 -24.80
N VAL A 12 -33.33 6.94 -25.77
CA VAL A 12 -32.41 5.80 -25.91
C VAL A 12 -31.02 6.26 -26.36
N VAL A 13 -30.91 7.28 -27.21
CA VAL A 13 -29.61 7.85 -27.62
C VAL A 13 -28.94 8.59 -26.45
N VAL A 14 -29.69 9.30 -25.61
CA VAL A 14 -29.14 9.96 -24.41
C VAL A 14 -28.71 8.94 -23.34
N THR A 15 -29.46 7.85 -23.14
CA THR A 15 -29.03 6.79 -22.20
C THR A 15 -27.87 5.96 -22.73
N THR A 16 -27.77 5.72 -24.04
CA THR A 16 -26.65 4.97 -24.62
C THR A 16 -25.37 5.81 -24.76
N LEU A 17 -25.46 7.12 -25.03
CA LEU A 17 -24.31 8.04 -24.99
C LEU A 17 -23.89 8.36 -23.55
N GLY A 18 -24.82 8.41 -22.59
CA GLY A 18 -24.50 8.62 -21.17
C GLY A 18 -23.81 7.43 -20.50
N TYR A 19 -23.89 6.23 -21.09
CA TYR A 19 -23.16 5.04 -20.64
C TYR A 19 -21.86 4.78 -21.43
N LEU A 20 -21.57 5.58 -22.46
CA LEU A 20 -20.34 5.50 -23.25
C LEU A 20 -19.24 6.44 -22.77
N SER A 21 -19.46 7.22 -21.70
CA SER A 21 -18.37 7.70 -20.86
C SER A 21 -17.89 6.54 -19.97
N VAL A 22 -17.28 5.54 -20.59
CA VAL A 22 -16.38 4.65 -19.88
C VAL A 22 -15.24 5.54 -19.38
N SER A 23 -15.33 5.92 -18.12
CA SER A 23 -14.23 6.34 -17.27
C SER A 23 -13.15 5.26 -17.36
N ALA A 24 -12.23 5.43 -18.32
CA ALA A 24 -11.17 4.46 -18.56
C ALA A 24 -9.90 4.76 -17.76
N ASN A 25 -9.87 5.85 -16.99
CA ASN A 25 -8.66 6.36 -16.33
C ASN A 25 -8.91 6.96 -14.95
N GLU A 26 -10.07 6.75 -14.32
CA GLU A 26 -10.23 7.20 -12.94
C GLU A 26 -9.62 6.17 -12.00
N LEU A 27 -8.69 6.62 -11.16
CA LEU A 27 -8.13 5.81 -10.09
C LEU A 27 -9.26 5.43 -9.14
N ASP A 28 -9.56 4.12 -9.04
CA ASP A 28 -10.57 3.63 -8.11
C ASP A 28 -10.07 3.90 -6.68
N MET A 29 -10.87 4.64 -5.93
CA MET A 29 -10.52 5.11 -4.61
C MET A 29 -11.75 5.13 -3.71
N GLU A 30 -11.56 4.56 -2.53
CA GLU A 30 -12.58 4.48 -1.48
C GLU A 30 -12.13 5.29 -0.27
N ARG A 31 -12.95 6.25 0.16
CA ARG A 31 -12.78 6.87 1.48
C ARG A 31 -13.24 5.90 2.56
N VAL A 32 -12.39 5.71 3.56
CA VAL A 32 -12.68 4.91 4.74
C VAL A 32 -12.77 5.80 5.98
N GLU A 33 -13.76 5.54 6.83
CA GLU A 33 -14.01 6.28 8.07
C GLU A 33 -13.40 5.60 9.30
N GLU A 34 -12.70 4.47 9.11
CA GLU A 34 -12.01 3.74 10.16
C GLU A 34 -10.50 3.79 9.94
N GLU A 35 -9.77 3.94 11.03
CA GLU A 35 -8.31 3.96 11.03
C GLU A 35 -7.75 2.59 10.64
N TYR A 36 -6.82 2.58 9.68
CA TYR A 36 -6.16 1.35 9.28
C TYR A 36 -5.06 0.97 10.29
N HIS A 37 -5.14 -0.26 10.81
CA HIS A 37 -4.16 -0.86 11.73
C HIS A 37 -3.55 -2.17 11.20
N GLY A 38 -3.47 -2.34 9.88
CA GLY A 38 -2.99 -3.59 9.31
C GLY A 38 -1.46 -3.76 9.42
N ALA A 39 -0.98 -4.88 8.87
CA ALA A 39 0.42 -5.30 9.00
C ALA A 39 1.35 -4.65 7.96
N ALA A 40 0.80 -3.79 7.10
CA ALA A 40 1.55 -3.05 6.09
C ALA A 40 2.53 -2.06 6.72
N LYS A 41 3.67 -1.87 6.07
CA LYS A 41 4.67 -0.92 6.52
C LYS A 41 4.27 0.47 6.03
N ALA A 42 4.32 1.48 6.89
CA ALA A 42 4.23 2.85 6.41
C ALA A 42 5.48 3.23 5.59
N ILE A 43 5.25 3.76 4.40
CA ILE A 43 6.29 4.13 3.44
C ILE A 43 6.65 5.61 3.56
N SER A 44 5.74 6.54 3.79
CA SER A 44 6.09 7.97 3.84
C SER A 44 4.99 8.80 4.50
N ILE A 45 5.26 10.10 4.67
CA ILE A 45 4.32 11.10 5.18
C ILE A 45 4.20 12.29 4.23
N ALA A 46 3.07 12.99 4.31
CA ALA A 46 2.83 14.30 3.73
C ALA A 46 2.00 15.14 4.72
N ALA A 47 2.19 16.46 4.77
CA ALA A 47 1.37 17.33 5.61
C ALA A 47 0.79 18.49 4.80
N ASP A 48 -0.39 18.97 5.21
CA ASP A 48 -1.04 20.15 4.64
C ASP A 48 -0.76 21.41 5.48
N SER A 49 -1.17 22.57 4.97
CA SER A 49 -0.95 23.87 5.64
C SER A 49 -1.72 24.05 6.95
N LYS A 50 -2.68 23.16 7.23
CA LYS A 50 -3.49 23.15 8.46
C LYS A 50 -2.91 22.19 9.50
N GLY A 51 -1.81 21.52 9.20
CA GLY A 51 -1.19 20.53 10.05
C GLY A 51 -1.88 19.17 10.00
N ASN A 52 -2.77 18.88 9.06
CA ASN A 52 -3.19 17.50 8.85
C ASN A 52 -2.04 16.71 8.23
N VAL A 53 -1.84 15.47 8.66
CA VAL A 53 -0.75 14.62 8.18
C VAL A 53 -1.30 13.32 7.59
N ALA A 54 -0.90 13.02 6.37
CA ALA A 54 -1.16 11.77 5.69
C ALA A 54 -0.01 10.78 5.93
N LEU A 55 -0.36 9.56 6.32
CA LEU A 55 0.50 8.41 6.52
C LEU A 55 0.19 7.35 5.46
N TYR A 56 1.16 7.09 4.59
CA TYR A 56 1.03 6.15 3.48
C TYR A 56 1.55 4.75 3.84
N PHE A 57 0.79 3.70 3.53
CA PHE A 57 1.14 2.28 3.74
C PHE A 57 1.42 1.51 2.43
N ASP A 58 2.29 0.50 2.50
CA ASP A 58 2.68 -0.33 1.34
C ASP A 58 1.60 -1.29 0.78
N ASP A 59 0.40 -1.28 1.34
CA ASP A 59 -0.77 -2.02 0.87
C ASP A 59 -1.93 -1.11 0.42
N ASP A 60 -1.54 0.07 -0.06
CA ASP A 60 -2.40 1.00 -0.76
C ASP A 60 -3.45 1.71 0.09
N VAL A 61 -3.18 1.80 1.39
CA VAL A 61 -3.96 2.58 2.34
C VAL A 61 -3.23 3.86 2.75
N ILE A 62 -3.99 4.91 2.97
CA ILE A 62 -3.55 6.19 3.55
C ILE A 62 -4.41 6.45 4.79
N ASN A 63 -3.79 6.75 5.93
CA ASN A 63 -4.49 7.36 7.06
C ASN A 63 -4.16 8.85 7.10
N VAL A 64 -5.15 9.69 7.38
CA VAL A 64 -4.96 11.13 7.59
C VAL A 64 -5.38 11.49 9.00
N TYR A 65 -4.56 12.29 9.68
CA TYR A 65 -4.76 12.70 11.06
C TYR A 65 -4.84 14.21 11.15
N HIS A 66 -5.68 14.69 12.07
CA HIS A 66 -5.67 16.08 12.50
C HIS A 66 -4.46 16.38 13.39
N PRO A 67 -4.06 17.66 13.50
CA PRO A 67 -2.94 18.07 14.35
C PRO A 67 -3.21 17.85 15.84
N ASP A 68 -4.45 17.60 16.28
CA ASP A 68 -4.78 17.21 17.66
C ASP A 68 -4.53 15.72 17.96
N GLY A 69 -4.18 14.94 16.92
CA GLY A 69 -3.92 13.51 16.98
C GLY A 69 -5.15 12.64 16.71
N THR A 70 -6.30 13.22 16.40
CA THR A 70 -7.49 12.44 16.02
C THR A 70 -7.39 11.95 14.58
N PHE A 71 -7.82 10.70 14.34
CA PHE A 71 -7.99 10.18 12.99
C PHE A 71 -9.06 11.01 12.25
N PHE A 72 -8.72 11.46 11.05
CA PHE A 72 -9.60 12.30 10.23
C PHE A 72 -10.35 11.48 9.19
N TYR A 73 -9.61 10.81 8.29
CA TYR A 73 -10.15 9.89 7.30
C TYR A 73 -9.03 9.02 6.76
N GLY A 74 -9.39 7.94 6.07
CA GLY A 74 -8.44 7.17 5.28
C GLY A 74 -8.89 7.07 3.84
N LEU A 75 -7.95 6.68 2.98
CA LEU A 75 -8.20 6.37 1.58
C LEU A 75 -7.62 5.00 1.28
N LYS A 76 -8.36 4.21 0.50
CA LYS A 76 -7.90 2.94 -0.05
C LYS A 76 -7.89 3.02 -1.56
N LEU A 77 -6.77 2.67 -2.16
CA LEU A 77 -6.54 2.77 -3.59
C LEU A 77 -6.29 1.37 -4.17
N ASP A 78 -6.58 1.17 -5.45
CA ASP A 78 -6.20 -0.03 -6.20
C ASP A 78 -5.05 0.26 -7.17
N VAL A 79 -3.84 0.44 -6.64
CA VAL A 79 -2.62 0.75 -7.41
C VAL A 79 -1.43 -0.03 -6.88
N ALA A 80 -0.41 -0.26 -7.71
CA ALA A 80 0.74 -1.06 -7.26
C ALA A 80 1.74 -0.29 -6.36
N SER A 81 1.81 1.04 -6.50
CA SER A 81 2.67 1.92 -5.70
C SER A 81 2.30 3.38 -6.01
N TYR A 82 2.46 4.24 -5.02
CA TYR A 82 2.26 5.68 -5.17
C TYR A 82 3.11 6.46 -4.16
N VAL A 83 3.14 7.78 -4.33
CA VAL A 83 3.56 8.73 -3.29
C VAL A 83 2.50 9.81 -3.18
N CYS A 84 2.45 10.47 -2.02
CA CYS A 84 1.49 11.53 -1.76
C CYS A 84 2.17 12.86 -1.41
N ASP A 85 1.43 13.94 -1.63
CA ASP A 85 1.76 15.30 -1.22
C ASP A 85 0.45 16.08 -0.97
N PHE A 86 0.52 17.33 -0.52
CA PHE A 86 -0.62 18.24 -0.51
C PHE A 86 -0.40 19.41 -1.45
N ASP A 87 -1.47 19.88 -2.09
CA ASP A 87 -1.43 21.13 -2.86
C ASP A 87 -1.72 22.35 -1.98
N SER A 88 -1.66 23.54 -2.56
CA SER A 88 -1.93 24.81 -1.85
C SER A 88 -3.39 24.99 -1.41
N GLU A 89 -4.29 24.12 -1.83
CA GLU A 89 -5.70 24.10 -1.42
C GLU A 89 -5.98 22.98 -0.39
N ASP A 90 -4.92 22.34 0.11
CA ASP A 90 -4.94 21.19 1.02
C ASP A 90 -5.66 19.95 0.41
N ASN A 91 -5.65 19.80 -0.91
CA ASN A 91 -6.04 18.56 -1.56
C ASN A 91 -4.85 17.58 -1.53
N LEU A 92 -5.14 16.32 -1.21
CA LEU A 92 -4.17 15.25 -1.27
C LEU A 92 -3.84 14.94 -2.74
N ILE A 93 -2.59 15.12 -3.11
CA ILE A 93 -2.05 14.76 -4.42
C ILE A 93 -1.55 13.32 -4.36
N VAL A 94 -2.00 12.46 -5.26
CA VAL A 94 -1.58 11.06 -5.39
C VAL A 94 -0.88 10.84 -6.72
N PHE A 95 0.40 10.45 -6.64
CA PHE A 95 1.25 10.11 -7.77
C PHE A 95 1.34 8.58 -7.92
N ALA A 96 0.37 7.94 -8.54
CA ALA A 96 0.38 6.48 -8.72
C ALA A 96 1.30 6.06 -9.88
N THR A 97 2.23 5.12 -9.67
CA THR A 97 3.32 4.85 -10.65
C THR A 97 2.82 4.42 -12.03
N ARG A 98 1.74 3.61 -12.09
CA ARG A 98 1.26 2.95 -13.32
C ARG A 98 0.07 3.62 -14.00
N THR A 99 -0.26 4.84 -13.59
CA THR A 99 -1.31 5.65 -14.22
C THR A 99 -0.68 6.77 -15.04
N ASP A 100 -1.38 7.30 -16.03
CA ASP A 100 -0.90 8.45 -16.83
C ASP A 100 -1.13 9.80 -16.14
N TYR A 101 -1.90 9.79 -15.05
CA TYR A 101 -2.35 11.00 -14.36
C TYR A 101 -1.82 11.10 -12.93
N ILE A 102 -1.86 12.32 -12.43
CA ILE A 102 -1.75 12.69 -11.03
C ILE A 102 -3.15 13.10 -10.58
N TYR A 103 -3.60 12.56 -9.45
CA TYR A 103 -4.95 12.76 -8.94
C TYR A 103 -4.91 13.65 -7.71
N TYR A 104 -5.91 14.51 -7.57
CA TYR A 104 -6.06 15.41 -6.44
C TYR A 104 -7.38 15.06 -5.77
N PHE A 105 -7.33 14.74 -4.49
CA PHE A 105 -8.48 14.34 -3.71
C PHE A 105 -8.72 15.32 -2.58
N ASN A 106 -9.97 15.77 -2.44
CA ASN A 106 -10.34 16.57 -1.28
C ASN A 106 -10.51 15.69 -0.04
N SER A 107 -10.78 16.32 1.12
CA SER A 107 -10.97 15.61 2.40
C SER A 107 -12.21 14.69 2.46
N LYS A 108 -13.13 14.81 1.49
CA LYS A 108 -14.26 13.88 1.33
C LYS A 108 -13.91 12.66 0.49
N GLY A 109 -12.68 12.57 -0.01
CA GLY A 109 -12.23 11.53 -0.92
C GLY A 109 -12.76 11.70 -2.35
N GLU A 110 -13.23 12.89 -2.73
CA GLU A 110 -13.69 13.14 -4.10
C GLU A 110 -12.49 13.55 -4.97
N CYS A 111 -12.36 12.98 -6.17
CA CYS A 111 -11.35 13.41 -7.14
C CYS A 111 -11.75 14.79 -7.71
N VAL A 112 -11.05 15.85 -7.30
CA VAL A 112 -11.38 17.23 -7.70
C VAL A 112 -10.57 17.71 -8.91
N LYS A 113 -9.44 17.06 -9.20
CA LYS A 113 -8.57 17.42 -10.33
C LYS A 113 -7.71 16.23 -10.76
N GLN A 114 -7.47 16.14 -12.06
CA GLN A 114 -6.57 15.17 -12.68
C GLN A 114 -5.65 15.90 -13.66
N VAL A 115 -4.36 15.57 -13.64
CA VAL A 115 -3.34 16.20 -14.49
C VAL A 115 -2.51 15.12 -15.15
N TYR A 116 -2.29 15.19 -16.46
CA TYR A 116 -1.35 14.29 -17.13
C TYR A 116 0.06 14.49 -16.57
N LYS A 117 0.77 13.39 -16.29
CA LYS A 117 2.12 13.44 -15.72
C LYS A 117 3.09 14.27 -16.56
N ASP A 118 3.02 14.10 -17.87
CA ASP A 118 3.87 14.81 -18.83
C ASP A 118 3.60 16.33 -18.85
N ASP A 119 2.40 16.76 -18.46
CA ASP A 119 2.05 18.18 -18.34
C ASP A 119 2.50 18.77 -16.99
N PHE A 120 2.75 17.93 -15.98
CA PHE A 120 3.12 18.37 -14.63
C PHE A 120 4.62 18.61 -14.51
N MET A 121 5.45 17.67 -14.98
CA MET A 121 6.89 17.84 -15.01
C MET A 121 7.56 16.87 -15.99
N ASP A 122 8.78 17.21 -16.41
CA ASP A 122 9.60 16.32 -17.24
C ASP A 122 9.75 14.92 -16.59
N PRO A 123 9.72 13.81 -17.36
CA PRO A 123 9.75 12.46 -16.81
C PRO A 123 10.93 12.17 -15.86
N GLY A 124 12.11 12.74 -16.13
CA GLY A 124 13.28 12.60 -15.26
C GLY A 124 13.15 13.35 -13.92
N ALA A 125 12.43 14.48 -13.92
CA ALA A 125 12.09 15.19 -12.69
C ALA A 125 11.06 14.41 -11.88
N LEU A 126 10.09 13.77 -12.54
CA LEU A 126 9.05 12.97 -11.88
C LEU A 126 9.62 11.76 -11.15
N ASP A 127 10.52 11.04 -11.79
CA ASP A 127 11.22 9.90 -11.19
C ASP A 127 12.10 10.31 -9.99
N LYS A 128 12.75 11.48 -10.06
CA LYS A 128 13.48 12.05 -8.94
C LYS A 128 12.54 12.42 -7.78
N TYR A 129 11.45 13.14 -8.08
CA TYR A 129 10.44 13.53 -7.10
C TYR A 129 9.84 12.32 -6.39
N TYR A 130 9.52 11.25 -7.14
CA TYR A 130 9.00 10.01 -6.58
C TYR A 130 9.95 9.40 -5.53
N ARG A 131 11.24 9.30 -5.86
CA ARG A 131 12.24 8.75 -4.91
C ARG A 131 12.36 9.59 -3.64
N GLU A 132 12.39 10.91 -3.79
CA GLU A 132 12.50 11.83 -2.65
C GLU A 132 11.30 11.67 -1.72
N ARG A 133 10.08 11.68 -2.28
CA ARG A 133 8.83 11.55 -1.52
C ARG A 133 8.65 10.16 -0.88
N MET A 134 9.01 9.08 -1.58
CA MET A 134 8.90 7.72 -1.03
C MET A 134 9.78 7.51 0.21
N SER A 135 10.89 8.25 0.31
CA SER A 135 11.81 8.20 1.44
C SER A 135 11.56 9.25 2.52
N LEU A 136 10.53 10.09 2.36
CA LEU A 136 10.29 11.20 3.28
C LEU A 136 9.82 10.66 4.64
N ARG A 137 10.58 10.98 5.69
CA ARG A 137 10.34 10.53 7.07
C ARG A 137 10.11 11.68 8.03
N GLU A 138 10.52 12.88 7.65
CA GLU A 138 10.44 14.07 8.49
C GLU A 138 9.87 15.18 7.62
N ILE A 139 8.92 15.93 8.17
CA ILE A 139 8.31 17.11 7.55
C ILE A 139 8.24 18.22 8.59
N ASP A 140 8.55 19.43 8.15
CA ASP A 140 8.28 20.68 8.85
C ASP A 140 7.49 21.57 7.89
N GLU A 141 6.18 21.67 8.12
CA GLU A 141 5.25 22.42 7.28
C GLU A 141 4.46 23.39 8.16
N ASP A 142 4.55 24.69 7.88
CA ASP A 142 3.86 25.76 8.62
C ASP A 142 3.98 25.69 10.16
N GLY A 143 5.13 25.20 10.65
CA GLY A 143 5.42 25.05 12.08
C GLY A 143 4.94 23.73 12.69
N PHE A 144 4.32 22.86 11.91
CA PHE A 144 4.01 21.50 12.32
C PHE A 144 5.14 20.55 11.93
N GLN A 145 5.74 19.92 12.94
CA GLN A 145 6.85 18.99 12.76
C GLN A 145 6.39 17.55 12.97
N TYR A 146 6.57 16.72 11.96
CA TYR A 146 6.19 15.30 11.97
C TYR A 146 7.39 14.40 11.71
N ILE A 147 7.45 13.28 12.43
CA ILE A 147 8.48 12.25 12.29
C ILE A 147 7.81 10.88 12.14
N LEU A 148 8.22 10.15 11.12
CA LEU A 148 7.83 8.77 10.84
C LEU A 148 8.97 7.81 11.20
N GLU A 149 8.77 7.03 12.25
CA GLU A 149 9.62 5.91 12.61
C GLU A 149 9.04 4.62 12.05
N ALA A 150 9.56 4.15 10.91
CA ALA A 150 9.09 2.92 10.25
C ALA A 150 10.21 1.88 10.10
N SER A 151 10.11 0.77 10.83
CA SER A 151 11.02 -0.38 10.76
C SER A 151 10.23 -1.69 10.78
N TYR A 152 10.66 -2.74 10.07
CA TYR A 152 10.02 -4.06 9.95
C TYR A 152 8.74 -4.31 10.79
N GLY A 153 7.58 -3.93 10.24
CA GLY A 153 6.25 -4.18 10.84
C GLY A 153 5.88 -3.30 12.05
N LYS A 154 6.73 -2.35 12.42
CA LYS A 154 6.48 -1.30 13.40
C LYS A 154 6.49 0.05 12.69
N THR A 155 5.37 0.73 12.78
CA THR A 155 5.23 2.11 12.34
C THR A 155 4.86 2.95 13.56
N LYS A 156 5.51 4.09 13.73
CA LYS A 156 5.12 5.11 14.69
C LYS A 156 5.18 6.47 14.02
N LEU A 157 4.07 7.21 14.04
CA LEU A 157 3.98 8.59 13.57
C LEU A 157 3.92 9.52 14.78
N ILE A 158 4.81 10.50 14.80
CA ILE A 158 5.01 11.42 15.92
C ILE A 158 4.87 12.85 15.42
N GLN A 159 4.20 13.69 16.19
CA GLN A 159 4.22 15.15 16.05
C GLN A 159 5.09 15.72 17.17
N GLN A 160 6.05 16.58 16.82
CA GLN A 160 6.79 17.38 17.79
C GLN A 160 6.02 18.65 18.09
N MET A 161 5.79 18.91 19.37
CA MET A 161 5.07 20.09 19.86
C MET A 161 6.05 21.23 20.17
N ASP A 162 5.57 22.48 20.16
CA ASP A 162 6.38 23.68 20.44
C ASP A 162 7.11 23.66 21.80
N ASP A 163 6.56 22.95 22.79
CA ASP A 163 7.17 22.80 24.12
C ASP A 163 8.24 21.70 24.20
N GLY A 164 8.55 21.07 23.06
CA GLY A 164 9.48 19.95 22.93
C GLY A 164 8.89 18.59 23.35
N SER A 165 7.61 18.52 23.68
CA SER A 165 6.93 17.25 23.92
C SER A 165 6.58 16.55 22.61
N GLU A 166 6.37 15.23 22.70
CA GLU A 166 5.98 14.40 21.56
C GLU A 166 4.53 13.94 21.72
N ARG A 167 3.76 14.01 20.63
CA ARG A 167 2.45 13.36 20.51
C ARG A 167 2.54 12.22 19.51
N VAL A 168 2.09 11.03 19.91
CA VAL A 168 2.00 9.87 19.01
C VAL A 168 0.64 9.91 18.32
N LEU A 169 0.65 9.96 16.99
CA LEU A 169 -0.55 10.01 16.15
C LEU A 169 -0.96 8.62 15.70
N TYR A 170 0.02 7.75 15.43
CA TYR A 170 -0.20 6.37 15.03
C TYR A 170 0.91 5.48 15.60
N GLU A 171 0.56 4.29 16.06
CA GLU A 171 1.50 3.25 16.43
C GLU A 171 0.94 1.87 16.08
N THR A 172 1.72 1.04 15.38
CA THR A 172 1.31 -0.34 15.08
C THR A 172 1.24 -1.17 16.36
N GLU A 173 0.10 -1.83 16.60
CA GLU A 173 -0.02 -2.78 17.70
C GLU A 173 0.98 -3.93 17.53
N GLY A 174 1.88 -4.12 18.51
CA GLY A 174 3.01 -5.05 18.44
C GLY A 174 2.69 -6.55 18.27
N SER A 175 1.44 -6.95 18.05
CA SER A 175 0.98 -8.34 17.97
C SER A 175 0.94 -8.92 16.54
N THR A 176 0.73 -8.10 15.51
CA THR A 176 0.51 -8.56 14.12
C THR A 176 1.78 -9.10 13.44
N VAL A 177 2.95 -8.56 13.79
CA VAL A 177 4.25 -8.97 13.22
C VAL A 177 4.73 -10.31 13.78
N ILE A 178 4.53 -10.53 15.08
CA ILE A 178 4.99 -11.73 15.79
C ILE A 178 4.28 -12.98 15.22
N GLY A 179 3.00 -12.87 14.86
CA GLY A 179 2.23 -13.96 14.27
C GLY A 179 2.78 -14.44 12.92
N LYS A 180 3.11 -13.52 12.00
CA LYS A 180 3.61 -13.88 10.65
C LYS A 180 5.03 -14.46 10.69
N THR A 181 5.92 -13.92 11.51
CA THR A 181 7.31 -14.44 11.63
C THR A 181 7.33 -15.82 12.28
N ILE A 182 6.50 -16.05 13.31
CA ILE A 182 6.40 -17.38 13.94
C ILE A 182 5.78 -18.39 12.96
N PHE A 183 4.71 -18.02 12.24
CA PHE A 183 4.04 -18.94 11.31
C PHE A 183 4.94 -19.35 10.13
N GLY A 184 5.68 -18.40 9.54
CA GLY A 184 6.66 -18.69 8.48
C GLY A 184 7.83 -19.54 8.97
N GLY A 185 8.36 -19.25 10.17
CA GLY A 185 9.43 -20.03 10.79
C GLY A 185 9.02 -21.47 11.10
N VAL A 186 7.80 -21.68 11.63
CA VAL A 186 7.25 -23.01 11.92
C VAL A 186 7.04 -23.81 10.62
N ILE A 187 6.52 -23.20 9.56
CA ILE A 187 6.37 -23.86 8.26
C ILE A 187 7.73 -24.25 7.67
N ALA A 188 8.73 -23.36 7.73
CA ALA A 188 10.07 -23.65 7.22
C ALA A 188 10.72 -24.81 7.99
N ILE A 189 10.60 -24.84 9.33
CA ILE A 189 11.08 -25.93 10.17
C ILE A 189 10.37 -27.24 9.81
N LEU A 190 9.04 -27.23 9.64
CA LEU A 190 8.27 -28.41 9.25
C LEU A 190 8.69 -28.93 7.87
N PHE A 191 8.90 -28.03 6.88
CA PHE A 191 9.40 -28.41 5.56
C PHE A 191 10.79 -29.03 5.62
N ILE A 192 11.74 -28.42 6.33
CA ILE A 192 13.09 -28.96 6.51
C ILE A 192 13.04 -30.32 7.22
N SER A 193 12.16 -30.47 8.21
CA SER A 193 11.99 -31.72 8.96
C SER A 193 11.45 -32.84 8.07
N LEU A 194 10.42 -32.57 7.27
CA LEU A 194 9.80 -33.55 6.37
C LEU A 194 10.75 -33.95 5.24
N PHE A 195 11.44 -32.99 4.60
CA PHE A 195 12.42 -33.28 3.56
C PHE A 195 13.67 -33.96 4.11
N GLY A 196 14.16 -33.55 5.28
CA GLY A 196 15.30 -34.18 5.95
C GLY A 196 15.02 -35.63 6.34
N LEU A 197 13.83 -35.92 6.90
CA LEU A 197 13.41 -37.28 7.22
C LEU A 197 13.22 -38.14 5.96
N GLY A 198 12.65 -37.57 4.89
CA GLY A 198 12.51 -38.26 3.60
C GLY A 198 13.86 -38.65 3.00
N ILE A 199 14.81 -37.71 2.95
CA ILE A 199 16.18 -37.96 2.45
C ILE A 199 16.87 -39.02 3.32
N PHE A 200 16.72 -38.96 4.64
CA PHE A 200 17.30 -39.95 5.56
C PHE A 200 16.72 -41.36 5.33
N GLN A 201 15.40 -41.47 5.13
CA GLN A 201 14.76 -42.75 4.83
C GLN A 201 15.22 -43.34 3.49
N VAL A 202 15.31 -42.52 2.44
CA VAL A 202 15.82 -42.94 1.13
C VAL A 202 17.27 -43.38 1.22
N TYR A 203 18.13 -42.63 1.92
CA TYR A 203 19.52 -43.00 2.16
C TYR A 203 19.65 -44.33 2.92
N ARG A 204 18.84 -44.52 3.98
CA ARG A 204 18.83 -45.77 4.75
C ARG A 204 18.37 -46.95 3.91
N PHE A 205 17.34 -46.78 3.08
CA PHE A 205 16.87 -47.81 2.15
C PHE A 205 17.94 -48.18 1.14
N TYR A 206 18.57 -47.18 0.52
CA TYR A 206 19.67 -47.37 -0.44
C TYR A 206 20.85 -48.14 0.19
N LYS A 207 21.31 -47.73 1.38
CA LYS A 207 22.39 -48.40 2.11
C LYS A 207 22.05 -49.85 2.46
N ASN A 208 20.83 -50.11 2.94
CA ASN A 208 20.38 -51.47 3.26
C ASN A 208 20.25 -52.35 2.01
N SER A 209 19.79 -51.79 0.88
CA SER A 209 19.70 -52.51 -0.39
C SER A 209 21.09 -52.89 -0.94
N ARG A 210 22.06 -51.96 -0.87
CA ARG A 210 23.45 -52.22 -1.25
C ARG A 210 24.09 -53.32 -0.40
N ASN A 211 23.97 -53.23 0.92
CA ASN A 211 24.51 -54.24 1.84
C ASN A 211 23.92 -55.63 1.59
N LYS A 212 22.62 -55.73 1.24
CA LYS A 212 21.99 -57.00 0.86
C LYS A 212 22.56 -57.56 -0.44
N LYS A 213 22.83 -56.71 -1.43
CA LYS A 213 23.41 -57.12 -2.71
C LYS A 213 24.85 -57.63 -2.54
N ASP A 214 25.66 -56.92 -1.77
CA ASP A 214 27.04 -57.31 -1.46
C ASP A 214 27.09 -58.64 -0.67
N SER A 215 26.13 -58.89 0.23
CA SER A 215 26.03 -60.19 0.92
C SER A 215 25.61 -61.34 0.00
N ALA A 216 24.79 -61.09 -1.02
CA ALA A 216 24.35 -62.13 -1.94
C ALA A 216 25.50 -62.58 -2.88
N ASP A 217 26.35 -61.65 -3.31
CA ASP A 217 27.51 -61.95 -4.18
C ASP A 217 28.63 -62.70 -3.46
N ILE A 218 28.73 -62.60 -2.13
CA ILE A 218 29.70 -63.36 -1.32
C ILE A 218 29.32 -64.85 -1.22
N PHE A 219 28.03 -65.19 -1.26
CA PHE A 219 27.55 -66.59 -1.19
C PHE A 219 27.45 -67.27 -2.56
N SER A 220 27.72 -66.57 -3.68
CA SER A 220 27.68 -67.11 -5.04
C SER A 220 29.06 -67.34 -5.68
N ARG A 221 30.14 -67.33 -4.89
CA ARG A 221 31.50 -67.73 -5.29
C ARG A 221 31.92 -68.97 -4.52
#